data_AF-A0A2N2JE88-F1
#
_entry.id   AF-A0A2N2JE88-F1
#
_cell.length_a   1.000
_cell.length_b   1.000
_cell.length_c   1.000
_cell.angle_alpha   90.00
_cell.angle_beta   90.00
_cell.angle_gamma   90.00
#
_symmetry.space_group_name_H-M   'P 1'
#
loop_
_entity.id
_entity.type
_entity.pdbx_description
1 polymer ?
#
loop_
_entity_poly.entity_id
_entity_poly.type
_entity_poly.pdbx_seq_one_letter_code
_entity_poly.pdbx_strand_id
1 'polypeptide(L)'
;MAAGSLLAGCADAGTTPTRDFANGIDLNIAALNLVGVGDVVWDLQVTNGVATPQTVWQQRITSSQYGDSAGSASYVGPCDADVSAASNGICGGTTCSAPATRLGDSCTVNADCNANENTVSVWVVGVYDADVSAADAGGFNTAVSTSAGAVPFQNPTWLDVNENGIRDEVSGVEDTITPLTRVFACRENQDVFVQFDVALMRPAQQGFFDIAVNFNNIFCSAKFDCAYETQAEASSGACLGTGFCDTANDYYAKDYPTVNTDNSCGADTDCYLRTDINLLHNATGRSKTMVLGFACTAGADSNSLDNKTTELYLDDLAFTCGSDTFWVNTANHTGSVVNSDFVPVDGNLCTAGFTTCAAINSTADFSGPASAVAATYLYQVAVYSGKEQLTVDGTASYNKAYWNIALGVKGPASNCSLLANATADDSQNGGDNVDDGVIAAQTVYPYITFDVDFATCGAEPLMFGEPDAMVRTGYTTTTGTAFSFDHQSN
;
A
#
# COMPACT_ATOMS: atom_id res chain seq x y z
N MET A 1 41.61 -5.32 -52.16
CA MET A 1 40.94 -4.00 -52.23
C MET A 1 39.54 -4.24 -52.75
N ALA A 2 38.56 -4.35 -51.86
CA ALA A 2 37.16 -4.55 -52.20
C ALA A 2 36.39 -3.37 -51.57
N ALA A 3 35.74 -2.59 -52.43
CA ALA A 3 34.89 -1.46 -52.04
C ALA A 3 33.51 -2.01 -51.66
N GLY A 4 33.13 -1.85 -50.39
CA GLY A 4 31.79 -2.14 -49.88
C GLY A 4 30.97 -0.86 -49.82
N SER A 5 29.90 -0.81 -50.59
CA SER A 5 28.93 0.28 -50.65
C SER A 5 28.18 0.43 -49.31
N LEU A 6 28.11 1.66 -48.81
CA LEU A 6 27.19 2.09 -47.75
C LEU A 6 25.83 2.41 -48.37
N LEU A 7 24.80 1.64 -47.99
CA LEU A 7 23.40 1.98 -48.19
C LEU A 7 22.94 2.85 -47.01
N ALA A 8 22.73 4.14 -47.27
CA ALA A 8 22.04 5.04 -46.36
C ALA A 8 20.53 4.86 -46.56
N GLY A 9 19.85 4.26 -45.57
CA GLY A 9 18.39 4.27 -45.48
C GLY A 9 17.96 5.50 -44.68
N CYS A 10 17.27 6.44 -45.33
CA CYS A 10 16.46 7.44 -44.63
C CYS A 10 15.23 6.73 -44.05
N ALA A 11 15.20 6.56 -42.73
CA ALA A 11 13.93 6.34 -42.02
C ALA A 11 13.32 7.72 -41.78
N ASP A 12 12.28 8.05 -42.56
CA ASP A 12 11.37 9.14 -42.19
C ASP A 12 10.74 8.74 -40.85
N ALA A 13 11.04 9.51 -39.79
CA ALA A 13 10.27 9.49 -38.57
C ALA A 13 8.88 10.04 -38.93
N GLY A 14 7.97 9.14 -39.29
CA GLY A 14 6.60 9.48 -39.59
C GLY A 14 6.03 10.27 -38.43
N THR A 15 5.76 11.56 -38.66
CA THR A 15 4.98 12.37 -37.74
C THR A 15 3.64 11.68 -37.54
N THR A 16 3.40 11.20 -36.32
CA THR A 16 2.10 10.67 -35.91
C THR A 16 1.03 11.67 -36.33
N PRO A 17 -0.01 11.26 -37.08
CA PRO A 17 -1.01 12.19 -37.56
C PRO A 17 -1.67 12.86 -36.35
N THR A 18 -1.47 14.17 -36.22
CA THR A 18 -2.21 15.04 -35.30
C THR A 18 -3.68 14.98 -35.73
N ARG A 19 -4.45 14.09 -35.11
CA ARG A 19 -5.90 14.09 -35.22
C ARG A 19 -6.37 15.32 -34.46
N ASP A 20 -7.01 16.23 -35.18
CA ASP A 20 -7.59 17.46 -34.67
C ASP A 20 -8.86 17.08 -33.86
N PHE A 21 -8.70 16.83 -32.57
CA PHE A 21 -9.77 16.52 -31.62
C PHE A 21 -10.28 17.84 -31.05
N ALA A 22 -11.34 18.40 -31.62
CA ALA A 22 -11.77 19.75 -31.25
C ALA A 22 -12.66 19.83 -29.99
N ASN A 23 -13.05 18.71 -29.35
CA ASN A 23 -14.06 18.70 -28.28
C ASN A 23 -14.00 17.44 -27.37
N GLY A 24 -13.00 17.28 -26.50
CA GLY A 24 -12.99 16.16 -25.56
C GLY A 24 -12.11 16.31 -24.31
N ILE A 25 -12.49 15.63 -23.24
CA ILE A 25 -11.65 15.42 -22.06
C ILE A 25 -10.60 14.39 -22.43
N ASP A 26 -9.31 14.65 -22.26
CA ASP A 26 -8.28 13.62 -22.34
C ASP A 26 -8.06 13.04 -20.94
N LEU A 27 -8.52 11.80 -20.74
CA LEU A 27 -8.30 11.05 -19.52
C LEU A 27 -7.06 10.19 -19.70
N ASN A 28 -6.04 10.35 -18.85
CA ASN A 28 -4.93 9.41 -18.77
C ASN A 28 -4.95 8.67 -17.43
N ILE A 29 -5.00 7.34 -17.51
CA ILE A 29 -4.88 6.42 -16.38
C ILE A 29 -3.54 5.72 -16.56
N ALA A 30 -2.60 6.00 -15.68
CA ALA A 30 -1.36 5.23 -15.58
C ALA A 30 -1.58 4.13 -14.55
N ALA A 31 -1.55 2.87 -14.99
CA ALA A 31 -1.44 1.73 -14.08
C ALA A 31 -0.03 1.14 -14.22
N LEU A 32 0.54 0.71 -13.10
CA LEU A 32 1.82 0.03 -13.11
C LEU A 32 1.68 -1.30 -13.87
N ASN A 33 2.67 -1.66 -14.70
CA ASN A 33 2.65 -2.85 -15.54
C ASN A 33 2.58 -4.12 -14.68
N LEU A 34 1.36 -4.56 -14.36
CA LEU A 34 1.11 -5.72 -13.53
C LEU A 34 1.25 -6.99 -14.36
N VAL A 35 1.83 -8.03 -13.77
CA VAL A 35 2.04 -9.27 -14.50
C VAL A 35 1.07 -10.35 -14.16
N GLY A 36 0.74 -11.14 -15.19
CA GLY A 36 -0.46 -11.94 -15.18
C GLY A 36 -1.67 -11.02 -15.16
N VAL A 37 -1.51 -9.81 -15.69
CA VAL A 37 -2.60 -8.91 -16.06
C VAL A 37 -2.50 -8.75 -17.57
N GLY A 38 -3.50 -9.27 -18.28
CA GLY A 38 -3.71 -9.00 -19.69
C GLY A 38 -4.66 -7.83 -19.90
N ASP A 39 -5.48 -7.49 -18.90
CA ASP A 39 -6.38 -6.36 -19.01
C ASP A 39 -6.80 -5.77 -17.66
N VAL A 40 -7.07 -4.47 -17.64
CA VAL A 40 -7.80 -3.79 -16.57
C VAL A 40 -9.01 -3.10 -17.18
N VAL A 41 -10.16 -3.29 -16.52
CA VAL A 41 -11.43 -2.70 -16.95
C VAL A 41 -11.75 -1.51 -16.06
N TRP A 42 -12.00 -0.38 -16.70
CA TRP A 42 -12.35 0.88 -16.06
C TRP A 42 -13.74 1.30 -16.47
N ASP A 43 -14.53 1.74 -15.50
CA ASP A 43 -15.77 2.47 -15.77
C ASP A 43 -15.52 3.96 -15.55
N LEU A 44 -15.96 4.76 -16.51
CA LEU A 44 -15.81 6.20 -16.53
C LEU A 44 -17.20 6.83 -16.57
N GLN A 45 -17.44 7.82 -15.72
CA GLN A 45 -18.66 8.64 -15.75
C GLN A 45 -18.28 10.10 -15.60
N VAL A 46 -18.89 10.96 -16.40
CA VAL A 46 -18.81 12.41 -16.22
C VAL A 46 -20.19 12.93 -15.86
N THR A 47 -20.28 13.68 -14.77
CA THR A 47 -21.49 14.38 -14.33
C THR A 47 -21.25 15.88 -14.34
N ASN A 48 -22.26 16.67 -14.72
CA ASN A 48 -22.19 18.12 -14.62
C ASN A 48 -22.41 18.62 -13.18
N GLY A 49 -21.98 19.85 -12.90
CA GLY A 49 -21.99 20.48 -11.57
C GLY A 49 -23.31 21.16 -11.18
N VAL A 50 -24.42 20.82 -11.85
CA VAL A 50 -25.73 21.36 -11.48
C VAL A 50 -26.20 20.76 -10.16
N ALA A 51 -27.12 21.45 -9.46
CA ALA A 51 -27.56 21.07 -8.10
C ALA A 51 -28.03 19.61 -7.96
N THR A 52 -28.56 19.03 -9.04
CA THR A 52 -28.80 17.59 -9.18
C THR A 52 -27.93 17.07 -10.31
N PRO A 53 -26.73 16.54 -10.03
CA PRO A 53 -25.77 16.14 -11.06
C PRO A 53 -26.40 15.21 -12.10
N GLN A 54 -26.20 15.53 -13.36
CA GLN A 54 -26.67 14.72 -14.48
C GLN A 54 -25.47 14.07 -15.16
N THR A 55 -25.60 12.79 -15.51
CA THR A 55 -24.61 12.10 -16.33
C THR A 55 -24.55 12.73 -17.72
N VAL A 56 -23.43 13.36 -18.03
CA VAL A 56 -23.10 13.87 -19.37
C VAL A 56 -22.79 12.71 -20.29
N TRP A 57 -21.93 11.79 -19.82
CA TRP A 57 -21.67 10.51 -20.48
C TRP A 57 -21.10 9.50 -19.50
N GLN A 58 -21.13 8.23 -19.91
CA GLN A 58 -20.45 7.13 -19.23
C GLN A 58 -19.91 6.13 -20.26
N GLN A 59 -18.76 5.53 -20.00
CA GLN A 59 -18.13 4.54 -20.87
C GLN A 59 -17.39 3.51 -20.03
N ARG A 60 -17.47 2.26 -20.46
CA ARG A 60 -16.52 1.23 -20.04
C ARG A 60 -15.37 1.18 -21.04
N ILE A 61 -14.15 1.17 -20.53
CA ILE A 61 -12.94 0.99 -21.32
C ILE A 61 -12.08 -0.13 -20.76
N THR A 62 -11.23 -0.68 -21.61
CA THR A 62 -10.24 -1.70 -21.24
C THR A 62 -8.85 -1.19 -21.60
N SER A 63 -7.85 -1.59 -20.81
CA SER A 63 -6.45 -1.26 -21.09
C SER A 63 -5.97 -1.87 -22.42
N SER A 64 -6.53 -3.01 -22.84
CA SER A 64 -6.22 -3.65 -24.12
C SER A 64 -6.70 -2.84 -25.33
N GLN A 65 -7.86 -2.18 -25.21
CA GLN A 65 -8.43 -1.39 -26.30
C GLN A 65 -7.94 0.07 -26.30
N TYR A 66 -7.72 0.65 -25.13
CA TYR A 66 -7.47 2.07 -24.94
C TYR A 66 -6.12 2.40 -24.31
N GLY A 67 -5.24 1.42 -24.08
CA GLY A 67 -3.90 1.69 -23.57
C GLY A 67 -2.90 0.59 -23.86
N ASP A 68 -2.21 0.12 -22.82
CA ASP A 68 -1.01 -0.70 -22.94
C ASP A 68 -1.25 -2.21 -22.72
N SER A 69 -2.49 -2.64 -22.49
CA SER A 69 -2.83 -4.01 -22.05
C SER A 69 -2.14 -4.43 -20.74
N ALA A 70 -1.60 -3.48 -19.99
CA ALA A 70 -0.94 -3.69 -18.70
C ALA A 70 -1.58 -2.85 -17.59
N GLY A 71 -2.71 -2.23 -17.91
CA GLY A 71 -3.60 -1.51 -17.00
C GLY A 71 -3.76 -0.03 -17.32
N SER A 72 -2.82 0.59 -18.03
CA SER A 72 -2.96 2.00 -18.42
C SER A 72 -4.01 2.15 -19.51
N ALA A 73 -4.70 3.29 -19.55
CA ALA A 73 -5.64 3.63 -20.59
C ALA A 73 -5.75 5.15 -20.80
N SER A 74 -5.89 5.58 -22.06
CA SER A 74 -6.27 6.95 -22.41
C SER A 74 -7.57 6.98 -23.19
N TYR A 75 -8.48 7.86 -22.79
CA TYR A 75 -9.80 7.98 -23.42
C TYR A 75 -10.23 9.43 -23.56
N VAL A 76 -10.82 9.73 -24.72
CA VAL A 76 -11.39 11.05 -25.02
C VAL A 76 -12.91 11.02 -25.03
N GLY A 77 -13.55 11.76 -24.12
CA GLY A 77 -15.01 11.82 -23.96
C GLY A 77 -15.57 13.25 -23.93
N PRO A 78 -16.87 13.47 -24.19
CA PRO A 78 -17.46 14.81 -24.19
C PRO A 78 -17.50 15.44 -22.78
N CYS A 79 -17.66 16.76 -22.66
CA CYS A 79 -18.00 17.39 -21.39
C CYS A 79 -19.08 18.44 -21.57
N ASP A 80 -19.81 18.75 -20.49
CA ASP A 80 -20.83 19.79 -20.52
C ASP A 80 -20.17 21.16 -20.29
N ALA A 81 -19.95 21.88 -21.39
CA ALA A 81 -19.41 23.24 -21.39
C ALA A 81 -20.51 24.31 -21.28
N ASP A 82 -21.78 23.92 -21.21
CA ASP A 82 -22.89 24.84 -21.41
C ASP A 82 -23.13 25.72 -20.16
N VAL A 83 -22.58 26.93 -20.20
CA VAL A 83 -22.88 28.00 -19.23
C VAL A 83 -24.37 28.39 -19.20
N SER A 84 -25.14 28.03 -20.24
CA SER A 84 -26.49 28.55 -20.45
C SER A 84 -27.56 27.83 -19.62
N ALA A 85 -27.30 26.63 -19.10
CA ALA A 85 -28.19 25.97 -18.14
C ALA A 85 -28.28 26.74 -16.80
N ALA A 86 -27.21 27.42 -16.38
CA ALA A 86 -27.24 28.30 -15.22
C ALA A 86 -27.83 29.68 -15.52
N SER A 87 -27.86 30.11 -16.79
CA SER A 87 -28.30 31.45 -17.18
C SER A 87 -29.81 31.71 -17.12
N ASN A 88 -30.63 30.66 -16.90
CA ASN A 88 -32.06 30.82 -16.62
C ASN A 88 -32.40 30.80 -15.13
N GLY A 89 -31.41 30.53 -14.28
CA GLY A 89 -31.47 30.84 -12.86
C GLY A 89 -31.20 32.32 -12.68
N ILE A 90 -32.26 33.09 -12.42
CA ILE A 90 -32.14 34.44 -11.90
C ILE A 90 -31.26 34.37 -10.65
N CYS A 91 -29.97 34.70 -10.75
CA CYS A 91 -29.11 34.96 -9.60
C CYS A 91 -29.71 36.13 -8.82
N GLY A 92 -30.59 35.82 -7.85
CA GLY A 92 -31.06 36.76 -6.82
C GLY A 92 -31.54 38.13 -7.30
N GLY A 93 -32.13 38.26 -8.49
CA GLY A 93 -32.79 39.49 -8.95
C GLY A 93 -31.86 40.64 -9.35
N THR A 94 -30.55 40.42 -9.48
CA THR A 94 -29.64 41.48 -9.97
C THR A 94 -29.13 41.11 -11.35
N THR A 95 -29.72 41.71 -12.37
CA THR A 95 -29.25 41.61 -13.76
C THR A 95 -27.78 41.99 -13.83
N CYS A 96 -26.90 41.03 -14.12
CA CYS A 96 -25.53 41.30 -14.54
C CYS A 96 -25.55 41.84 -15.99
N SER A 97 -25.99 43.09 -16.15
CA SER A 97 -25.81 43.83 -17.39
C SER A 97 -24.33 44.20 -17.54
N ALA A 98 -23.70 43.74 -18.62
CA ALA A 98 -22.31 44.01 -19.01
C ALA A 98 -21.97 45.52 -19.12
N PRO A 99 -20.68 45.89 -19.29
CA PRO A 99 -19.49 45.42 -18.59
C PRO A 99 -19.14 46.39 -17.45
N ALA A 100 -18.83 45.85 -16.26
CA ALA A 100 -18.34 46.64 -15.13
C ALA A 100 -17.00 47.29 -15.48
N THR A 101 -17.03 48.57 -15.84
CA THR A 101 -15.84 49.42 -16.07
C THR A 101 -15.35 50.08 -14.78
N ARG A 102 -15.92 49.73 -13.62
CA ARG A 102 -15.46 50.24 -12.33
C ARG A 102 -14.68 49.18 -11.57
N LEU A 103 -13.36 49.41 -11.49
CA LEU A 103 -12.52 48.92 -10.40
C LEU A 103 -13.21 49.30 -9.07
N GLY A 104 -13.88 48.36 -8.41
CA GLY A 104 -14.48 48.58 -7.10
C GLY A 104 -15.70 47.72 -6.76
N ASP A 105 -16.39 47.18 -7.77
CA ASP A 105 -17.54 46.30 -7.50
C ASP A 105 -17.06 44.89 -7.19
N SER A 106 -17.06 44.55 -5.91
CA SER A 106 -16.85 43.19 -5.41
C SER A 106 -18.07 42.35 -5.79
N CYS A 107 -18.04 41.76 -6.98
CA CYS A 107 -18.76 40.51 -7.19
C CYS A 107 -18.18 39.52 -6.19
N THR A 108 -18.83 39.33 -5.05
CA THR A 108 -18.71 38.09 -4.29
C THR A 108 -19.07 36.99 -5.27
N VAL A 109 -18.06 36.25 -5.74
CA VAL A 109 -18.21 35.00 -6.50
C VAL A 109 -19.23 34.15 -5.74
N ASN A 110 -20.48 34.22 -6.18
CA ASN A 110 -21.54 33.40 -5.66
C ASN A 110 -21.27 31.99 -6.18
N ALA A 111 -21.52 30.97 -5.34
CA ALA A 111 -21.27 29.56 -5.65
C ALA A 111 -21.98 29.09 -6.94
N ASP A 112 -22.94 29.86 -7.44
CA ASP A 112 -23.67 29.65 -8.70
C ASP A 112 -22.82 29.85 -9.98
N CYS A 113 -21.58 30.37 -9.89
CA CYS A 113 -20.66 30.49 -11.03
C CYS A 113 -19.91 29.18 -11.37
N ASN A 114 -20.11 28.11 -10.60
CA ASN A 114 -19.48 26.81 -10.84
C ASN A 114 -20.23 25.92 -11.85
N ALA A 115 -21.14 26.49 -12.65
CA ALA A 115 -21.97 25.75 -13.61
C ALA A 115 -21.18 24.97 -14.68
N ASN A 116 -19.88 25.27 -14.85
CA ASN A 116 -18.99 24.55 -15.78
C ASN A 116 -18.13 23.50 -15.08
N GLU A 117 -18.22 23.38 -13.75
CA GLU A 117 -17.55 22.30 -13.03
C GLU A 117 -18.24 21.00 -13.39
N ASN A 118 -17.46 20.06 -13.89
CA ASN A 118 -17.86 18.70 -14.12
C ASN A 118 -17.08 17.83 -13.14
N THR A 119 -17.66 16.70 -12.75
CA THR A 119 -16.98 15.66 -11.98
C THR A 119 -16.78 14.46 -12.88
N VAL A 120 -15.54 14.00 -13.01
CA VAL A 120 -15.27 12.68 -13.58
C VAL A 120 -15.07 11.70 -12.44
N SER A 121 -15.74 10.56 -12.56
CA SER A 121 -15.73 9.43 -11.65
C SER A 121 -15.13 8.23 -12.39
N VAL A 122 -14.15 7.58 -11.77
CA VAL A 122 -13.45 6.41 -12.30
C VAL A 122 -13.59 5.26 -11.32
N TRP A 123 -14.03 4.11 -11.80
CA TRP A 123 -14.07 2.86 -11.05
C TRP A 123 -13.12 1.84 -11.64
N VAL A 124 -12.46 1.08 -10.77
CA VAL A 124 -11.71 -0.11 -11.17
C VAL A 124 -12.67 -1.28 -11.10
N VAL A 125 -13.10 -1.77 -12.26
CA VAL A 125 -14.14 -2.82 -12.34
C VAL A 125 -13.52 -4.19 -12.07
N GLY A 126 -12.34 -4.42 -12.62
CA GLY A 126 -11.62 -5.68 -12.46
C GLY A 126 -10.26 -5.66 -13.13
N VAL A 127 -9.40 -6.53 -12.65
CA VAL A 127 -8.09 -6.83 -13.22
C VAL A 127 -8.16 -8.27 -13.71
N TYR A 128 -7.64 -8.54 -14.92
CA TYR A 128 -7.82 -9.80 -15.62
C TYR A 128 -6.50 -10.33 -16.17
N ASP A 129 -6.31 -11.65 -16.16
CA ASP A 129 -5.08 -12.31 -16.65
C ASP A 129 -4.97 -12.43 -18.18
N ALA A 130 -6.04 -12.09 -18.89
CA ALA A 130 -6.14 -12.06 -20.34
C ALA A 130 -7.04 -10.89 -20.78
N ASP A 131 -7.01 -10.58 -22.09
CA ASP A 131 -7.93 -9.60 -22.70
C ASP A 131 -9.38 -9.94 -22.36
N VAL A 132 -10.11 -8.95 -21.85
CA VAL A 132 -11.52 -9.11 -21.49
C VAL A 132 -12.37 -8.15 -22.31
N SER A 133 -13.46 -8.66 -22.89
CA SER A 133 -14.40 -7.76 -23.54
C SER A 133 -15.16 -6.96 -22.48
N ALA A 134 -15.48 -5.70 -22.79
CA ALA A 134 -16.26 -4.85 -21.88
C ALA A 134 -17.59 -5.48 -21.41
N ALA A 135 -18.16 -6.39 -22.22
CA ALA A 135 -19.41 -7.11 -21.90
C ALA A 135 -19.22 -8.24 -20.89
N ASP A 136 -18.01 -8.83 -20.82
CA ASP A 136 -17.71 -9.95 -19.93
C ASP A 136 -17.32 -9.48 -18.51
N ALA A 137 -17.03 -8.18 -18.35
CA ALA A 137 -16.62 -7.57 -17.10
C ALA A 137 -17.79 -7.19 -16.15
N GLY A 138 -19.03 -7.63 -16.44
CA GLY A 138 -20.20 -7.40 -15.60
C GLY A 138 -20.96 -6.10 -15.84
N GLY A 139 -21.73 -5.64 -14.85
CA GLY A 139 -22.49 -4.38 -14.92
C GLY A 139 -21.61 -3.15 -14.72
N PHE A 140 -22.06 -1.98 -15.22
CA PHE A 140 -21.39 -0.71 -14.99
C PHE A 140 -21.40 -0.33 -13.52
N ASN A 141 -20.27 0.14 -12.98
CA ASN A 141 -20.07 0.41 -11.56
C ASN A 141 -20.39 -0.80 -10.67
N THR A 142 -20.11 -2.01 -11.15
CA THR A 142 -20.13 -3.22 -10.32
C THR A 142 -18.79 -3.90 -10.49
N ALA A 143 -17.99 -3.95 -9.44
CA ALA A 143 -16.75 -4.70 -9.44
C ALA A 143 -17.09 -6.18 -9.60
N VAL A 144 -16.43 -6.85 -10.53
CA VAL A 144 -16.60 -8.28 -10.74
C VAL A 144 -15.27 -8.95 -10.48
N SER A 145 -15.12 -9.48 -9.28
CA SER A 145 -13.97 -10.29 -8.88
C SER A 145 -14.11 -11.78 -9.25
N THR A 146 -15.24 -12.18 -9.85
CA THR A 146 -15.61 -13.61 -10.04
C THR A 146 -15.80 -14.04 -11.49
N SER A 147 -15.63 -13.14 -12.46
CA SER A 147 -15.63 -13.48 -13.89
C SER A 147 -14.41 -14.36 -14.24
N ALA A 148 -14.54 -15.20 -15.26
CA ALA A 148 -13.43 -16.06 -15.70
C ALA A 148 -12.24 -15.19 -16.12
N GLY A 149 -11.05 -15.47 -15.55
CA GLY A 149 -9.82 -14.70 -15.78
C GLY A 149 -9.65 -13.50 -14.85
N ALA A 150 -10.62 -13.16 -13.98
CA ALA A 150 -10.44 -12.13 -12.97
C ALA A 150 -9.33 -12.56 -11.99
N VAL A 151 -8.38 -11.66 -11.75
CA VAL A 151 -7.32 -11.87 -10.76
C VAL A 151 -7.66 -11.14 -9.47
N PRO A 152 -7.38 -11.73 -8.29
CA PRO A 152 -7.55 -11.04 -7.01
C PRO A 152 -6.69 -9.76 -6.98
N PHE A 153 -7.28 -8.65 -6.57
CA PHE A 153 -6.60 -7.37 -6.36
C PHE A 153 -7.29 -6.56 -5.27
N GLN A 154 -6.56 -5.63 -4.65
CA GLN A 154 -7.17 -4.64 -3.76
C GLN A 154 -7.74 -3.50 -4.62
N ASN A 155 -9.06 -3.39 -4.63
CA ASN A 155 -9.74 -2.36 -5.38
C ASN A 155 -9.68 -1.01 -4.64
N PRO A 156 -9.02 0.04 -5.19
CA PRO A 156 -8.98 1.35 -4.55
C PRO A 156 -10.34 2.09 -4.56
N THR A 157 -11.32 1.57 -5.31
CA THR A 157 -12.69 2.08 -5.33
C THR A 157 -13.63 1.32 -4.39
N TRP A 158 -13.15 0.26 -3.74
CA TRP A 158 -13.85 -0.31 -2.58
C TRP A 158 -13.53 0.50 -1.34
N LEU A 159 -14.39 1.47 -1.06
CA LEU A 159 -14.35 2.20 0.20
C LEU A 159 -15.22 1.44 1.19
N ASP A 160 -14.59 0.60 1.99
CA ASP A 160 -15.32 -0.20 2.97
C ASP A 160 -15.41 0.51 4.32
N VAL A 161 -15.99 1.71 4.27
CA VAL A 161 -16.27 2.48 5.46
C VAL A 161 -17.74 2.86 5.46
N ASN A 162 -18.48 2.32 6.42
CA ASN A 162 -19.62 3.08 6.91
C ASN A 162 -19.11 4.43 7.46
N GLU A 163 -20.02 5.37 7.75
CA GLU A 163 -19.70 6.68 8.33
C GLU A 163 -18.84 6.65 9.63
N ASN A 164 -18.62 5.46 10.20
CA ASN A 164 -17.82 5.23 11.40
C ASN A 164 -16.52 4.43 11.16
N GLY A 165 -16.18 4.08 9.91
CA GLY A 165 -14.91 3.40 9.59
C GLY A 165 -14.82 1.93 9.95
N ILE A 166 -15.95 1.23 10.17
CA ILE A 166 -15.97 -0.21 10.52
C ILE A 166 -16.71 -1.00 9.43
N ARG A 167 -16.14 -2.11 8.93
CA ARG A 167 -16.86 -3.04 8.04
C ARG A 167 -18.02 -3.70 8.78
N ASP A 168 -19.22 -3.61 8.25
CA ASP A 168 -20.36 -4.43 8.70
C ASP A 168 -20.47 -5.66 7.79
N GLU A 169 -19.53 -6.59 7.94
CA GLU A 169 -19.49 -7.87 7.21
C GLU A 169 -20.75 -8.72 7.47
N VAL A 170 -21.53 -8.37 8.51
CA VAL A 170 -22.66 -9.18 9.02
C VAL A 170 -23.99 -8.82 8.35
N SER A 171 -24.12 -7.70 7.63
CA SER A 171 -25.44 -7.27 7.15
C SER A 171 -25.80 -7.62 5.70
N GLY A 172 -24.88 -8.25 4.93
CA GLY A 172 -25.16 -8.57 3.52
C GLY A 172 -25.46 -7.32 2.67
N VAL A 173 -24.97 -6.16 3.13
CA VAL A 173 -24.99 -4.91 2.39
C VAL A 173 -23.99 -5.05 1.25
N GLU A 174 -24.44 -4.89 0.01
CA GLU A 174 -23.57 -4.90 -1.16
C GLU A 174 -22.48 -3.83 -0.98
N ASP A 175 -21.20 -4.23 -1.05
CA ASP A 175 -20.04 -3.35 -0.96
C ASP A 175 -20.24 -2.14 -1.87
N THR A 176 -20.38 -0.97 -1.27
CA THR A 176 -20.64 0.25 -2.02
C THR A 176 -19.34 0.73 -2.63
N ILE A 177 -19.25 0.64 -3.96
CA ILE A 177 -18.07 1.05 -4.71
C ILE A 177 -18.09 2.58 -4.86
N THR A 178 -17.07 3.23 -4.29
CA THR A 178 -16.90 4.67 -4.35
C THR A 178 -15.91 5.02 -5.46
N PRO A 179 -16.29 5.82 -6.47
CA PRO A 179 -15.36 6.19 -7.54
C PRO A 179 -14.20 7.02 -7.03
N LEU A 180 -13.08 6.92 -7.74
CA LEU A 180 -12.07 7.97 -7.75
C LEU A 180 -12.67 9.19 -8.46
N THR A 181 -12.64 10.36 -7.84
CA THR A 181 -13.26 11.57 -8.41
C THR A 181 -12.26 12.70 -8.62
N ARG A 182 -12.49 13.47 -9.70
CA ARG A 182 -11.81 14.72 -10.02
C ARG A 182 -12.83 15.75 -10.49
N VAL A 183 -12.75 16.96 -9.94
CA VAL A 183 -13.51 18.11 -10.43
C VAL A 183 -12.67 18.87 -11.44
N PHE A 184 -13.27 19.23 -12.58
CA PHE A 184 -12.60 20.00 -13.64
C PHE A 184 -13.58 20.98 -14.28
N ALA A 185 -13.07 22.09 -14.80
CA ALA A 185 -13.88 23.05 -15.53
C ALA A 185 -13.89 22.70 -17.02
N CYS A 186 -15.03 22.29 -17.56
CA CYS A 186 -15.19 22.08 -19.00
C CYS A 186 -15.10 23.43 -19.73
N ARG A 187 -14.44 23.44 -20.89
CA ARG A 187 -14.28 24.63 -21.73
C ARG A 187 -14.83 24.34 -23.11
N GLU A 188 -15.68 25.24 -23.59
CA GLU A 188 -16.29 25.09 -24.90
C GLU A 188 -15.19 25.07 -25.99
N ASN A 189 -15.25 24.09 -26.89
CA ASN A 189 -14.29 23.92 -27.99
C ASN A 189 -12.82 23.78 -27.54
N GLN A 190 -12.60 23.27 -26.33
CA GLN A 190 -11.25 23.00 -25.80
C GLN A 190 -11.22 21.68 -25.06
N ASP A 191 -10.13 20.96 -25.27
CA ASP A 191 -9.86 19.76 -24.52
C ASP A 191 -9.41 20.11 -23.10
N VAL A 192 -9.85 19.31 -22.13
CA VAL A 192 -9.44 19.43 -20.74
C VAL A 192 -8.81 18.12 -20.31
N PHE A 193 -7.52 18.18 -20.00
CA PHE A 193 -6.78 17.02 -19.52
C PHE A 193 -7.16 16.72 -18.07
N VAL A 194 -7.52 15.47 -17.78
CA VAL A 194 -7.75 14.97 -16.43
C VAL A 194 -6.90 13.71 -16.25
N GLN A 195 -6.12 13.67 -15.18
CA GLN A 195 -5.22 12.56 -14.88
C GLN A 195 -5.62 11.87 -13.60
N PHE A 196 -5.57 10.54 -13.64
CA PHE A 196 -5.62 9.67 -12.48
C PHE A 196 -4.36 8.81 -12.48
N ASP A 197 -3.52 9.02 -11.47
CA ASP A 197 -2.37 8.16 -11.21
C ASP A 197 -2.81 7.14 -10.17
N VAL A 198 -2.94 5.88 -10.61
CA VAL A 198 -3.51 4.78 -9.82
C VAL A 198 -2.52 3.62 -9.81
N ALA A 199 -1.91 3.40 -8.66
CA ALA A 199 -1.20 2.16 -8.42
C ALA A 199 -2.21 1.08 -7.96
N LEU A 200 -2.16 -0.10 -8.56
CA LEU A 200 -2.99 -1.25 -8.19
C LEU A 200 -2.15 -2.32 -7.52
N MET A 201 -2.67 -2.89 -6.45
CA MET A 201 -1.97 -3.84 -5.62
C MET A 201 -2.70 -5.20 -5.64
N ARG A 202 -1.93 -6.29 -5.67
CA ARG A 202 -2.45 -7.66 -5.75
C ARG A 202 -1.71 -8.61 -4.80
N PRO A 203 -2.36 -9.68 -4.33
CA PRO A 203 -1.67 -10.75 -3.63
C PRO A 203 -0.58 -11.36 -4.53
N ALA A 204 0.63 -11.48 -4.00
CA ALA A 204 1.68 -12.27 -4.62
C ALA A 204 1.38 -13.76 -4.39
N GLN A 205 1.36 -14.56 -5.46
CA GLN A 205 1.16 -16.01 -5.36
C GLN A 205 2.46 -16.78 -5.06
N GLN A 206 3.55 -16.07 -4.77
CA GLN A 206 4.85 -16.69 -4.50
C GLN A 206 5.12 -16.59 -2.99
N GLY A 207 5.22 -17.76 -2.36
CA GLY A 207 5.42 -17.90 -0.92
C GLY A 207 6.74 -17.31 -0.44
N PHE A 208 6.78 -17.00 0.85
CA PHE A 208 7.90 -16.38 1.57
C PHE A 208 9.24 -17.15 1.33
N PHE A 209 10.11 -16.54 0.53
CA PHE A 209 11.52 -16.83 0.19
C PHE A 209 11.87 -18.21 -0.43
N ASP A 210 11.93 -18.27 -1.77
CA ASP A 210 13.13 -18.50 -2.59
C ASP A 210 12.71 -18.64 -4.06
N ILE A 211 13.28 -17.79 -4.93
CA ILE A 211 13.04 -17.66 -6.38
C ILE A 211 11.81 -16.79 -6.74
N ALA A 212 12.10 -15.54 -7.12
CA ALA A 212 11.18 -14.61 -7.77
C ALA A 212 11.50 -14.55 -9.28
N VAL A 213 10.49 -14.40 -10.14
CA VAL A 213 10.68 -14.14 -11.58
C VAL A 213 10.06 -12.79 -11.97
N ASN A 214 10.77 -12.13 -12.90
CA ASN A 214 10.96 -10.69 -13.15
C ASN A 214 9.76 -9.86 -13.61
N PHE A 215 9.37 -8.76 -12.91
CA PHE A 215 8.46 -7.71 -13.43
C PHE A 215 8.66 -6.30 -12.83
N ASN A 216 8.18 -5.26 -13.53
CA ASN A 216 8.36 -3.82 -13.26
C ASN A 216 7.53 -3.23 -12.09
N ASN A 217 7.39 -3.95 -10.99
CA ASN A 217 6.52 -3.57 -9.88
C ASN A 217 7.28 -3.57 -8.55
N ILE A 218 6.92 -2.66 -7.64
CA ILE A 218 7.33 -2.78 -6.24
C ILE A 218 6.55 -3.93 -5.61
N PHE A 219 7.26 -4.91 -5.08
CA PHE A 219 6.69 -6.03 -4.33
C PHE A 219 6.99 -5.81 -2.87
N CYS A 220 5.96 -5.79 -2.03
CA CYS A 220 6.11 -5.66 -0.60
C CYS A 220 5.61 -6.92 0.11
N SER A 221 6.26 -7.23 1.22
CA SER A 221 5.83 -8.23 2.18
C SER A 221 5.91 -7.60 3.57
N ALA A 222 4.89 -7.85 4.38
CA ALA A 222 4.88 -7.41 5.76
C ALA A 222 4.33 -8.51 6.66
N LYS A 223 4.76 -8.49 7.91
CA LYS A 223 4.31 -9.41 8.94
C LYS A 223 4.53 -8.78 10.32
N PHE A 224 3.63 -9.04 11.24
CA PHE A 224 3.84 -8.79 12.65
C PHE A 224 3.70 -10.11 13.43
N ASP A 225 4.71 -10.48 14.19
CA ASP A 225 4.68 -11.67 15.02
C ASP A 225 4.71 -11.29 16.50
N CYS A 226 3.62 -11.56 17.20
CA CYS A 226 3.61 -11.76 18.64
C CYS A 226 3.43 -13.23 18.93
N ALA A 227 4.16 -13.75 19.90
CA ALA A 227 3.74 -14.97 20.55
C ALA A 227 3.13 -14.63 21.91
N TYR A 228 1.96 -15.22 22.15
CA TYR A 228 1.32 -15.31 23.45
C TYR A 228 0.94 -16.76 23.70
N GLU A 229 1.50 -17.33 24.77
CA GLU A 229 0.86 -18.43 25.47
C GLU A 229 -0.27 -17.85 26.33
N THR A 230 -1.49 -18.30 26.13
CA THR A 230 -2.48 -18.23 27.20
C THR A 230 -2.08 -19.27 28.26
N GLN A 231 -1.37 -18.85 29.32
CA GLN A 231 -1.10 -19.69 30.50
C GLN A 231 -2.38 -20.25 31.17
N ALA A 232 -3.56 -19.81 30.73
CA ALA A 232 -4.85 -20.24 31.25
C ALA A 232 -5.19 -21.72 30.96
N GLU A 233 -4.62 -22.35 29.92
CA GLU A 233 -4.96 -23.76 29.60
C GLU A 233 -3.94 -24.78 30.14
N ALA A 234 -2.71 -24.37 30.46
CA ALA A 234 -1.73 -25.27 31.08
C ALA A 234 -2.02 -25.54 32.57
N SER A 235 -2.86 -24.73 33.22
CA SER A 235 -3.19 -24.86 34.65
C SER A 235 -4.51 -25.58 34.93
N SER A 236 -5.37 -25.80 33.93
CA SER A 236 -6.52 -26.70 34.04
C SER A 236 -6.08 -28.11 33.65
N GLY A 237 -5.41 -28.81 34.58
CA GLY A 237 -4.97 -30.20 34.44
C GLY A 237 -6.11 -31.20 34.15
N ALA A 238 -6.65 -31.15 32.94
CA ALA A 238 -7.70 -31.99 32.43
C ALA A 238 -7.32 -32.55 31.04
N CYS A 239 -6.08 -33.05 30.93
CA CYS A 239 -5.87 -34.30 30.19
C CYS A 239 -6.54 -35.43 30.98
N LEU A 240 -7.87 -35.44 31.02
CA LEU A 240 -8.67 -36.52 31.61
C LEU A 240 -8.72 -37.69 30.62
N GLY A 241 -7.63 -38.47 30.57
CA GLY A 241 -7.64 -39.69 29.77
C GLY A 241 -6.29 -40.36 29.59
N THR A 242 -5.63 -40.78 30.68
CA THR A 242 -4.68 -41.91 30.84
C THR A 242 -3.71 -42.30 29.71
N GLY A 243 -3.48 -41.48 28.68
CA GLY A 243 -2.50 -41.68 27.63
C GLY A 243 -1.27 -40.85 27.94
N PHE A 244 -0.16 -41.53 28.16
CA PHE A 244 1.18 -40.98 28.37
C PHE A 244 1.47 -39.74 27.52
N CYS A 245 1.62 -38.57 28.15
CA CYS A 245 2.52 -37.54 27.66
C CYS A 245 3.81 -37.70 28.47
N ASP A 246 4.78 -38.40 27.89
CA ASP A 246 6.09 -38.62 28.48
C ASP A 246 6.77 -37.26 28.72
N THR A 247 7.03 -36.94 29.98
CA THR A 247 7.67 -35.70 30.42
C THR A 247 9.17 -35.88 30.66
N ALA A 248 9.77 -36.94 30.08
CA ALA A 248 11.20 -37.14 30.18
C ALA A 248 11.83 -37.26 28.79
N ASN A 249 12.66 -36.26 28.48
CA ASN A 249 13.85 -36.39 27.64
C ASN A 249 13.70 -36.14 26.12
N ASP A 250 13.46 -34.88 25.72
CA ASP A 250 13.68 -34.47 24.32
C ASP A 250 14.21 -33.03 24.17
N TYR A 251 15.23 -32.68 24.96
CA TYR A 251 15.90 -31.38 24.84
C TYR A 251 16.93 -31.31 23.69
N TYR A 252 17.01 -32.31 22.80
CA TYR A 252 17.98 -32.35 21.70
C TYR A 252 17.49 -33.21 20.51
N ALA A 253 16.39 -32.81 19.86
CA ALA A 253 16.04 -33.32 18.52
C ALA A 253 15.91 -32.14 17.54
N LYS A 254 17.07 -31.55 17.24
CA LYS A 254 17.26 -30.64 16.10
C LYS A 254 17.86 -31.51 15.01
N ASP A 255 17.06 -31.89 14.01
CA ASP A 255 17.44 -32.14 12.61
C ASP A 255 16.49 -33.18 11.93
N TYR A 256 15.67 -32.66 11.00
CA TYR A 256 14.88 -33.35 9.95
C TYR A 256 13.70 -34.27 10.32
N PRO A 257 12.53 -34.14 9.62
CA PRO A 257 11.37 -34.97 9.89
C PRO A 257 11.50 -36.32 9.16
N THR A 258 11.71 -37.39 9.92
CA THR A 258 11.12 -38.67 9.53
C THR A 258 9.64 -38.61 9.88
N VAL A 259 8.79 -38.64 8.85
CA VAL A 259 7.33 -38.75 8.96
C VAL A 259 7.01 -39.96 9.83
N ASN A 260 6.63 -39.71 11.09
CA ASN A 260 6.11 -40.74 11.98
C ASN A 260 4.65 -40.98 11.60
N THR A 261 4.36 -42.17 11.10
CA THR A 261 3.03 -42.58 10.62
C THR A 261 2.09 -43.06 11.73
N ASP A 262 2.45 -42.90 13.01
CA ASP A 262 1.55 -43.22 14.13
C ASP A 262 0.51 -42.11 14.33
N ASN A 263 -0.56 -42.28 13.57
CA ASN A 263 -1.73 -41.43 13.38
C ASN A 263 -2.72 -41.47 14.58
N SER A 264 -2.23 -41.42 15.82
CA SER A 264 -3.09 -41.44 17.02
C SER A 264 -3.29 -40.07 17.70
N CYS A 265 -2.66 -39.01 17.22
CA CYS A 265 -3.16 -37.66 17.46
C CYS A 265 -4.29 -37.44 16.44
N GLY A 266 -5.53 -37.39 16.92
CA GLY A 266 -6.70 -37.15 16.08
C GLY A 266 -6.50 -35.92 15.20
N ALA A 267 -7.02 -35.97 13.98
CA ALA A 267 -6.85 -34.99 12.92
C ALA A 267 -6.76 -33.53 13.41
N ASP A 268 -5.53 -33.03 13.32
CA ASP A 268 -5.18 -31.74 12.75
C ASP A 268 -5.63 -30.47 13.49
N THR A 269 -5.41 -30.46 14.81
CA THR A 269 -5.08 -29.22 15.53
C THR A 269 -3.63 -29.30 15.94
N ASP A 270 -2.79 -28.65 15.15
CA ASP A 270 -1.37 -28.49 15.36
C ASP A 270 -1.15 -27.76 16.70
N CYS A 271 -1.00 -28.52 17.80
CA CYS A 271 -0.65 -28.04 19.14
C CYS A 271 0.82 -27.60 19.21
N TYR A 272 1.30 -26.82 18.22
CA TYR A 272 2.46 -25.98 18.43
C TYR A 272 2.05 -24.91 19.43
N LEU A 273 2.33 -25.17 20.70
CA LEU A 273 2.38 -24.12 21.71
C LEU A 273 3.35 -23.07 21.18
N ARG A 274 2.78 -21.97 20.68
CA ARG A 274 3.56 -20.85 20.16
C ARG A 274 4.23 -20.20 21.37
N THR A 275 5.43 -20.66 21.68
CA THR A 275 6.25 -20.07 22.73
C THR A 275 6.60 -18.64 22.34
N ASP A 276 6.63 -17.74 23.33
CA ASP A 276 7.12 -16.38 23.17
C ASP A 276 8.40 -16.33 22.31
N ILE A 277 8.45 -15.42 21.33
CA ILE A 277 9.67 -15.18 20.55
C ILE A 277 10.68 -14.54 21.50
N ASN A 278 11.76 -15.25 21.83
CA ASN A 278 12.77 -14.80 22.77
C ASN A 278 14.06 -14.45 22.05
N LEU A 279 14.10 -13.27 21.39
CA LEU A 279 15.26 -12.82 20.62
C LEU A 279 16.14 -11.82 21.40
N LEU A 280 15.52 -10.78 21.96
CA LEU A 280 16.20 -9.69 22.65
C LEU A 280 16.55 -10.04 24.11
N HIS A 281 17.59 -9.40 24.67
CA HIS A 281 18.21 -9.78 25.94
C HIS A 281 17.99 -8.73 27.04
N ASN A 282 17.39 -9.10 28.18
CA ASN A 282 17.00 -8.17 29.25
C ASN A 282 17.92 -8.21 30.50
N ALA A 283 19.23 -8.40 30.28
CA ALA A 283 20.29 -8.61 31.29
C ALA A 283 20.23 -9.94 32.07
N THR A 284 19.07 -10.58 32.25
CA THR A 284 18.96 -11.89 32.89
C THR A 284 18.85 -13.05 31.89
N GLY A 285 18.54 -12.76 30.63
CA GLY A 285 18.47 -13.74 29.55
C GLY A 285 17.77 -13.17 28.33
N ARG A 286 17.46 -14.04 27.36
CA ARG A 286 16.53 -13.68 26.29
C ARG A 286 15.10 -13.65 26.83
N SER A 287 14.31 -12.70 26.36
CA SER A 287 12.96 -12.45 26.87
C SER A 287 11.99 -12.14 25.73
N LYS A 288 10.70 -12.07 26.07
CA LYS A 288 9.60 -11.77 25.15
C LYS A 288 9.98 -10.65 24.18
N THR A 289 9.83 -10.95 22.90
CA THR A 289 10.13 -10.09 21.77
C THR A 289 8.95 -10.18 20.80
N MET A 290 8.48 -9.04 20.29
CA MET A 290 7.61 -8.98 19.13
C MET A 290 8.44 -8.57 17.92
N VAL A 291 8.06 -9.00 16.72
CA VAL A 291 8.83 -8.72 15.51
C VAL A 291 7.91 -8.13 14.44
N LEU A 292 8.27 -6.96 13.93
CA LEU A 292 7.73 -6.39 12.71
C LEU A 292 8.73 -6.66 11.59
N GLY A 293 8.27 -7.31 10.52
CA GLY A 293 9.01 -7.44 9.27
C GLY A 293 8.32 -6.64 8.17
N PHE A 294 9.09 -5.85 7.44
CA PHE A 294 8.65 -5.14 6.24
C PHE A 294 9.77 -5.21 5.21
N ALA A 295 9.49 -5.65 4.00
CA ALA A 295 10.49 -5.70 2.94
C ALA A 295 9.85 -5.47 1.59
N CYS A 296 10.51 -4.69 0.74
CA CYS A 296 10.08 -4.50 -0.63
C CYS A 296 11.22 -4.62 -1.65
N THR A 297 10.86 -4.75 -2.92
CA THR A 297 11.79 -4.66 -4.06
C THR A 297 11.08 -4.10 -5.30
N ALA A 298 11.71 -3.18 -6.03
CA ALA A 298 11.20 -2.51 -7.25
C ALA A 298 11.27 -3.39 -8.52
N GLY A 299 11.63 -4.67 -8.36
CA GLY A 299 11.79 -5.63 -9.44
C GLY A 299 13.25 -5.77 -9.89
N ALA A 300 13.47 -6.50 -10.98
CA ALA A 300 14.81 -6.74 -11.50
C ALA A 300 15.31 -5.57 -12.34
N ASP A 301 16.62 -5.32 -12.25
CA ASP A 301 17.37 -4.50 -13.21
C ASP A 301 17.52 -5.25 -14.53
N SER A 302 16.43 -5.36 -15.30
CA SER A 302 16.42 -6.12 -16.56
C SER A 302 17.30 -5.47 -17.65
N ASN A 303 17.56 -4.17 -17.52
CA ASN A 303 18.58 -3.44 -18.26
C ASN A 303 19.51 -2.79 -17.24
N SER A 304 20.82 -3.02 -17.33
CA SER A 304 21.82 -2.43 -16.43
C SER A 304 21.91 -0.89 -16.48
N LEU A 305 20.98 -0.22 -17.18
CA LEU A 305 20.90 1.22 -17.37
C LEU A 305 19.81 1.86 -16.50
N ASP A 306 18.76 1.11 -16.13
CA ASP A 306 17.67 1.57 -15.26
C ASP A 306 17.85 0.91 -13.89
N ASN A 307 18.92 1.28 -13.18
CA ASN A 307 19.29 0.72 -11.87
C ASN A 307 18.21 1.02 -10.82
N LYS A 308 17.19 0.17 -10.73
CA LYS A 308 16.03 0.36 -9.86
C LYS A 308 16.47 0.41 -8.42
N THR A 309 16.08 1.44 -7.69
CA THR A 309 16.55 1.63 -6.33
C THR A 309 15.37 1.58 -5.39
N THR A 310 15.20 0.45 -4.70
CA THR A 310 14.12 0.34 -3.72
C THR A 310 14.45 1.10 -2.46
N GLU A 311 13.53 1.97 -2.10
CA GLU A 311 13.53 2.70 -0.84
C GLU A 311 12.26 2.33 -0.07
N LEU A 312 12.41 2.09 1.22
CA LEU A 312 11.28 1.91 2.13
C LEU A 312 11.10 3.18 2.93
N TYR A 313 9.84 3.50 3.24
CA TYR A 313 9.51 4.53 4.20
C TYR A 313 8.59 3.98 5.28
N LEU A 314 8.75 4.46 6.51
CA LEU A 314 7.90 4.10 7.66
C LEU A 314 7.66 5.33 8.54
N ASP A 315 6.48 5.39 9.14
CA ASP A 315 6.19 6.29 10.25
C ASP A 315 6.95 5.89 11.52
N ASP A 316 7.02 6.81 12.50
CA ASP A 316 7.28 6.43 13.89
C ASP A 316 6.33 5.31 14.34
N LEU A 317 6.85 4.33 15.11
CA LEU A 317 6.00 3.32 15.71
C LEU A 317 5.25 3.92 16.91
N ALA A 318 3.95 4.15 16.76
CA ALA A 318 3.10 4.69 17.82
C ALA A 318 2.55 3.56 18.70
N PHE A 319 2.87 3.58 19.98
CA PHE A 319 2.32 2.66 20.97
C PHE A 319 1.28 3.37 21.81
N THR A 320 0.10 2.77 21.95
CA THR A 320 -0.94 3.27 22.85
C THR A 320 -1.26 2.21 23.88
N CYS A 321 -0.95 2.47 25.15
CA CYS A 321 -1.20 1.56 26.27
C CYS A 321 -2.15 2.22 27.28
N GLY A 322 -3.42 1.81 27.27
CA GLY A 322 -4.46 2.52 28.04
C GLY A 322 -4.68 3.95 27.52
N SER A 323 -4.40 4.96 28.34
CA SER A 323 -4.50 6.37 27.96
C SER A 323 -3.18 6.99 27.48
N ASP A 324 -2.08 6.26 27.58
CA ASP A 324 -0.75 6.77 27.28
C ASP A 324 -0.34 6.39 25.86
N THR A 325 0.09 7.39 25.08
CA THR A 325 0.67 7.18 23.75
C THR A 325 2.13 7.65 23.74
N PHE A 326 3.02 6.83 23.18
CA PHE A 326 4.44 7.17 22.98
C PHE A 326 4.91 6.66 21.60
N TRP A 327 5.96 7.27 21.08
CA TRP A 327 6.49 6.95 19.74
C TRP A 327 7.92 6.44 19.82
N VAL A 328 8.21 5.34 19.13
CA VAL A 328 9.58 4.86 18.92
C VAL A 328 10.07 5.41 17.59
N ASN A 329 11.11 6.25 17.66
CA ASN A 329 11.72 6.81 16.47
C ASN A 329 12.67 5.81 15.82
N THR A 330 12.31 5.30 14.65
CA THR A 330 13.09 4.26 13.97
C THR A 330 14.38 4.78 13.34
N ALA A 331 14.47 6.06 12.95
CA ALA A 331 15.70 6.66 12.43
C ALA A 331 16.78 6.89 13.50
N ASN A 332 16.42 7.22 14.74
CA ASN A 332 17.42 7.43 15.79
C ASN A 332 18.14 6.12 16.17
N HIS A 333 17.52 4.97 15.86
CA HIS A 333 18.11 3.65 16.05
C HIS A 333 18.88 3.11 14.84
N THR A 334 18.93 3.85 13.72
CA THR A 334 19.92 3.63 12.65
C THR A 334 21.28 4.25 12.98
N GLY A 335 21.50 4.64 14.24
CA GLY A 335 22.70 5.26 14.79
C GLY A 335 23.94 4.37 14.79
N SER A 336 24.31 3.85 13.63
CA SER A 336 25.70 3.71 13.23
C SER A 336 25.81 4.01 11.73
N VAL A 337 26.44 5.14 11.44
CA VAL A 337 26.62 5.75 10.12
C VAL A 337 27.05 4.71 9.07
N VAL A 338 26.23 4.50 8.05
CA VAL A 338 26.63 3.78 6.83
C VAL A 338 27.45 4.73 5.96
N ASN A 339 28.77 4.64 6.10
CA ASN A 339 29.71 5.00 5.04
C ASN A 339 29.54 3.97 3.90
N SER A 340 29.84 4.33 2.65
CA SER A 340 29.56 3.57 1.42
C SER A 340 30.21 2.18 1.29
N ASP A 341 30.80 1.67 2.37
CA ASP A 341 31.35 0.32 2.49
C ASP A 341 30.51 -0.45 3.52
N PHE A 342 29.49 -1.17 3.02
CA PHE A 342 28.51 -1.95 3.79
C PHE A 342 29.17 -2.98 4.74
N VAL A 343 29.43 -2.57 5.98
CA VAL A 343 29.64 -3.47 7.12
C VAL A 343 28.32 -3.50 7.91
N PRO A 344 27.74 -4.68 8.18
CA PRO A 344 26.56 -4.80 9.05
C PRO A 344 26.87 -4.13 10.39
N VAL A 345 26.10 -3.12 10.76
CA VAL A 345 26.20 -2.52 12.08
C VAL A 345 25.06 -3.05 12.92
N ASP A 346 25.41 -3.60 14.08
CA ASP A 346 24.46 -4.20 15.00
C ASP A 346 23.42 -3.13 15.39
N GLY A 347 22.20 -3.22 14.84
CA GLY A 347 21.03 -2.41 15.20
C GLY A 347 20.47 -2.72 16.60
N ASN A 348 21.29 -3.37 17.42
CA ASN A 348 20.98 -3.74 18.78
C ASN A 348 21.55 -2.67 19.71
N LEU A 349 20.73 -2.08 20.59
CA LEU A 349 21.19 -1.21 21.68
C LEU A 349 22.26 -1.89 22.60
N CYS A 350 22.50 -3.19 22.42
CA CYS A 350 23.64 -3.90 22.99
C CYS A 350 24.66 -4.29 21.91
N THR A 351 25.91 -3.87 22.08
CA THR A 351 27.04 -4.55 21.44
C THR A 351 27.14 -5.98 21.97
N ALA A 352 27.40 -6.96 21.09
CA ALA A 352 27.57 -8.36 21.50
C ALA A 352 28.66 -8.50 22.59
N GLY A 353 28.35 -9.19 23.69
CA GLY A 353 29.29 -9.47 24.79
C GLY A 353 29.23 -8.53 26.01
N PHE A 354 28.29 -7.57 26.07
CA PHE A 354 28.07 -6.74 27.26
C PHE A 354 27.17 -7.42 28.31
N THR A 355 27.47 -7.19 29.58
CA THR A 355 26.68 -7.69 30.73
C THR A 355 25.42 -6.87 31.02
N THR A 356 25.30 -5.68 30.45
CA THR A 356 24.13 -4.80 30.59
C THR A 356 23.92 -4.01 29.30
N CYS A 357 22.74 -4.13 28.70
CA CYS A 357 22.29 -3.25 27.63
C CYS A 357 21.89 -1.89 28.22
N ALA A 358 22.11 -0.79 27.49
CA ALA A 358 21.49 0.47 27.87
C ALA A 358 19.97 0.27 27.84
N ALA A 359 19.32 0.35 29.00
CA ALA A 359 17.86 0.36 29.06
C ALA A 359 17.36 1.54 28.22
N ILE A 360 16.22 1.40 27.55
CA ILE A 360 15.62 2.57 26.89
C ILE A 360 15.23 3.56 27.98
N ASN A 361 16.10 4.55 28.20
CA ASN A 361 16.03 5.45 29.34
C ASN A 361 16.32 6.90 28.95
N SER A 362 16.67 7.15 27.68
CA SER A 362 16.83 8.48 27.13
C SER A 362 15.49 8.98 26.57
N THR A 363 15.13 10.20 26.95
CA THR A 363 14.14 11.03 26.25
C THR A 363 14.50 11.31 24.77
N ALA A 364 15.64 10.81 24.30
CA ALA A 364 16.11 10.96 22.92
C ALA A 364 15.59 9.84 22.00
N ASP A 365 15.24 8.67 22.55
CA ASP A 365 14.76 7.51 21.80
C ASP A 365 13.23 7.53 21.61
N PHE A 366 12.54 8.33 22.42
CA PHE A 366 11.10 8.51 22.38
C PHE A 366 10.74 9.99 22.25
N SER A 367 9.93 10.33 21.27
CA SER A 367 9.28 11.63 21.22
C SER A 367 8.01 11.62 22.10
N GLY A 368 7.58 12.80 22.56
CA GLY A 368 6.33 12.98 23.32
C GLY A 368 6.45 12.99 24.86
N PRO A 369 5.35 13.33 25.55
CA PRO A 369 5.32 13.53 27.00
C PRO A 369 5.48 12.24 27.82
N ALA A 370 5.54 11.06 27.17
CA ALA A 370 5.39 9.75 27.80
C ALA A 370 6.62 8.82 27.69
N SER A 371 7.82 9.33 27.43
CA SER A 371 9.05 8.49 27.34
C SER A 371 9.32 7.63 28.59
N ALA A 372 8.94 8.11 29.78
CA ALA A 372 9.02 7.31 31.02
C ALA A 372 7.99 6.15 31.04
N VAL A 373 6.86 6.32 30.36
CA VAL A 373 5.83 5.28 30.21
C VAL A 373 6.31 4.18 29.28
N ALA A 374 7.00 4.54 28.19
CA ALA A 374 7.55 3.57 27.26
C ALA A 374 8.48 2.55 27.95
N ALA A 375 9.33 3.02 28.88
CA ALA A 375 10.18 2.15 29.69
C ALA A 375 9.40 1.22 30.65
N THR A 376 8.10 1.42 30.84
CA THR A 376 7.23 0.49 31.59
C THR A 376 6.86 -0.72 30.75
N TYR A 377 6.68 -0.53 29.44
CA TYR A 377 6.20 -1.56 28.51
C TYR A 377 7.29 -2.17 27.63
N LEU A 378 8.36 -1.43 27.35
CA LEU A 378 9.49 -1.89 26.54
C LEU A 378 10.76 -1.94 27.39
N TYR A 379 11.57 -2.99 27.22
CA TYR A 379 12.94 -3.05 27.75
C TYR A 379 13.99 -2.76 26.70
N GLN A 380 13.65 -2.96 25.41
CA GLN A 380 14.60 -2.83 24.31
C GLN A 380 13.88 -2.67 22.97
N VAL A 381 14.49 -1.94 22.05
CA VAL A 381 14.14 -1.93 20.62
C VAL A 381 15.41 -2.24 19.85
N ALA A 382 15.30 -3.03 18.78
CA ALA A 382 16.36 -3.23 17.82
C ALA A 382 15.80 -3.09 16.41
N VAL A 383 16.42 -2.23 15.60
CA VAL A 383 16.00 -1.94 14.22
C VAL A 383 17.08 -2.47 13.29
N TYR A 384 16.73 -3.45 12.45
CA TYR A 384 17.61 -4.00 11.44
C TYR A 384 17.07 -3.59 10.07
N SER A 385 17.65 -2.55 9.49
CA SER A 385 17.38 -2.17 8.10
C SER A 385 18.54 -2.55 7.20
N GLY A 386 18.26 -2.73 5.92
CA GLY A 386 19.31 -2.97 4.94
C GLY A 386 18.78 -3.17 3.54
N LYS A 387 19.76 -3.24 2.62
CA LYS A 387 19.54 -3.60 1.22
C LYS A 387 20.22 -4.95 0.96
N GLU A 388 19.53 -5.82 0.24
CA GLU A 388 19.98 -7.15 -0.14
C GLU A 388 19.86 -7.27 -1.66
N GLN A 389 20.96 -7.66 -2.31
CA GLN A 389 20.95 -7.96 -3.73
C GLN A 389 20.50 -9.41 -3.94
N LEU A 390 19.25 -9.62 -4.33
CA LEU A 390 18.77 -10.96 -4.67
C LEU A 390 19.19 -11.27 -6.11
N THR A 391 19.89 -12.37 -6.32
CA THR A 391 20.24 -12.82 -7.67
C THR A 391 19.41 -14.03 -8.06
N VAL A 392 18.66 -13.93 -9.16
CA VAL A 392 17.91 -15.06 -9.72
C VAL A 392 18.68 -15.59 -10.94
N ASP A 393 19.01 -16.87 -10.90
CA ASP A 393 19.77 -17.60 -11.92
C ASP A 393 21.12 -16.97 -12.32
N GLY A 394 21.71 -16.16 -11.45
CA GLY A 394 22.98 -15.47 -11.68
C GLY A 394 22.92 -14.28 -12.65
N THR A 395 21.73 -13.89 -13.11
CA THR A 395 21.56 -12.90 -14.20
C THR A 395 20.75 -11.67 -13.84
N ALA A 396 19.75 -11.80 -12.97
CA ALA A 396 18.89 -10.69 -12.58
C ALA A 396 19.16 -10.31 -11.13
N SER A 397 19.49 -9.03 -10.89
CA SER A 397 19.64 -8.43 -9.58
C SER A 397 18.34 -7.74 -9.19
N TYR A 398 17.83 -8.04 -8.00
CA TYR A 398 16.74 -7.31 -7.38
C TYR A 398 17.29 -6.58 -6.17
N ASN A 399 17.09 -5.27 -6.13
CA ASN A 399 17.43 -4.47 -4.97
C ASN A 399 16.29 -4.62 -3.96
N LYS A 400 16.44 -5.55 -3.02
CA LYS A 400 15.49 -5.71 -1.92
C LYS A 400 15.90 -4.78 -0.79
N ALA A 401 14.99 -3.94 -0.33
CA ALA A 401 15.14 -3.20 0.92
C ALA A 401 14.28 -3.87 1.99
N TYR A 402 14.74 -3.89 3.24
CA TYR A 402 13.98 -4.47 4.33
C TYR A 402 14.21 -3.75 5.65
N TRP A 403 13.20 -3.76 6.50
CA TRP A 403 13.19 -3.39 7.91
C TRP A 403 12.68 -4.56 8.74
N ASN A 404 13.49 -5.02 9.69
CA ASN A 404 13.07 -5.93 10.74
C ASN A 404 13.21 -5.22 12.08
N ILE A 405 12.10 -4.98 12.77
CA ILE A 405 12.09 -4.30 14.06
C ILE A 405 11.73 -5.32 15.13
N ALA A 406 12.63 -5.52 16.09
CA ALA A 406 12.40 -6.35 17.26
C ALA A 406 12.09 -5.47 18.47
N LEU A 407 10.98 -5.75 19.15
CA LEU A 407 10.46 -5.00 20.29
C LEU A 407 10.51 -5.90 21.52
N GLY A 408 11.39 -5.57 22.48
CA GLY A 408 11.52 -6.28 23.74
C GLY A 408 10.46 -5.79 24.72
N VAL A 409 9.49 -6.63 25.06
CA VAL A 409 8.30 -6.24 25.84
C VAL A 409 8.42 -6.66 27.32
N LYS A 410 7.93 -5.80 28.22
CA LYS A 410 7.83 -6.02 29.67
C LYS A 410 6.38 -6.33 30.06
N GLY A 411 6.19 -7.31 30.94
CA GLY A 411 4.90 -7.59 31.57
C GLY A 411 3.78 -7.98 30.57
N PRO A 412 2.51 -7.99 31.01
CA PRO A 412 1.38 -8.14 30.10
C PRO A 412 1.17 -6.82 29.35
N ALA A 413 1.33 -6.84 28.03
CA ALA A 413 1.06 -5.71 27.15
C ALA A 413 -0.32 -5.80 26.48
N SER A 414 -1.23 -6.61 27.05
CA SER A 414 -2.56 -6.88 26.48
C SER A 414 -3.52 -5.68 26.50
N ASN A 415 -3.10 -4.53 27.01
CA ASN A 415 -3.84 -3.27 26.97
C ASN A 415 -3.16 -2.25 26.04
N CYS A 416 -2.21 -2.71 25.22
CA CYS A 416 -1.45 -1.90 24.30
C CYS A 416 -1.83 -2.20 22.85
N SER A 417 -1.74 -1.20 22.00
CA SER A 417 -1.72 -1.35 20.54
C SER A 417 -0.51 -0.68 19.92
N LEU A 418 -0.17 -1.10 18.71
CA LEU A 418 0.87 -0.52 17.86
C LEU A 418 0.20 0.01 16.58
N LEU A 419 0.50 1.25 16.22
CA LEU A 419 0.13 1.85 14.94
C LEU A 419 1.39 2.31 14.18
N ALA A 420 1.50 1.97 12.89
CA ALA A 420 2.50 2.51 11.98
C ALA A 420 2.05 2.34 10.52
N ASN A 421 2.43 3.24 9.63
CA ASN A 421 2.29 3.04 8.19
C ASN A 421 3.65 2.90 7.52
N ALA A 422 3.68 2.15 6.42
CA ALA A 422 4.86 1.92 5.61
C ALA A 422 4.54 2.02 4.12
N THR A 423 5.47 2.52 3.32
CA THR A 423 5.40 2.39 1.87
C THR A 423 6.79 2.12 1.29
N ALA A 424 6.85 2.01 -0.03
CA ALA A 424 8.10 1.87 -0.75
C ALA A 424 8.04 2.64 -2.06
N ASP A 425 9.20 3.00 -2.58
CA ASP A 425 9.41 3.70 -3.84
C ASP A 425 10.55 3.06 -4.65
N ASP A 426 10.53 3.25 -5.96
CA ASP A 426 11.69 3.14 -6.83
C ASP A 426 12.24 4.54 -7.09
N SER A 427 13.26 4.97 -6.36
CA SER A 427 13.73 6.37 -6.40
C SER A 427 14.35 6.82 -7.74
N GLN A 428 14.44 5.92 -8.72
CA GLN A 428 14.78 6.27 -10.10
C GLN A 428 13.54 6.56 -10.97
N ASN A 429 12.34 6.27 -10.48
CA ASN A 429 11.07 6.41 -11.20
C ASN A 429 10.29 7.63 -10.71
N GLY A 430 10.67 8.83 -11.19
CA GLY A 430 9.91 10.06 -10.88
C GLY A 430 8.48 10.13 -11.46
N GLY A 431 7.95 9.04 -12.03
CA GLY A 431 6.61 8.96 -12.59
C GLY A 431 5.56 8.40 -11.63
N ASP A 432 5.94 7.90 -10.45
CA ASP A 432 5.00 7.28 -9.50
C ASP A 432 4.43 8.27 -8.46
N ASN A 433 4.90 9.52 -8.50
CA ASN A 433 4.53 10.62 -7.61
C ASN A 433 4.82 10.34 -6.12
N VAL A 434 5.83 9.52 -5.83
CA VAL A 434 6.43 9.37 -4.50
C VAL A 434 7.84 9.91 -4.57
N ASP A 435 8.19 10.79 -3.64
CA ASP A 435 9.53 11.39 -3.58
C ASP A 435 9.90 11.64 -2.12
N ASP A 436 11.06 11.17 -1.69
CA ASP A 436 11.58 11.27 -0.31
C ASP A 436 10.52 10.90 0.75
N GLY A 437 9.75 9.84 0.50
CA GLY A 437 8.72 9.35 1.43
C GLY A 437 7.49 10.24 1.49
N VAL A 438 7.26 11.08 0.48
CA VAL A 438 6.05 11.89 0.34
C VAL A 438 5.28 11.41 -0.89
N ILE A 439 4.12 10.79 -0.65
CA ILE A 439 3.13 10.55 -1.70
C ILE A 439 2.48 11.90 -2.01
N ALA A 440 2.60 12.35 -3.26
CA ALA A 440 2.07 13.64 -3.67
C ALA A 440 0.56 13.75 -3.42
N ALA A 441 0.09 14.99 -3.21
CA ALA A 441 -1.32 15.25 -3.02
C ALA A 441 -2.12 14.71 -4.20
N GLN A 442 -3.26 14.10 -3.90
CA GLN A 442 -4.18 13.54 -4.88
C GLN A 442 -3.67 12.30 -5.65
N THR A 443 -2.47 11.78 -5.37
CA THR A 443 -2.02 10.48 -5.91
C THR A 443 -2.72 9.34 -5.16
N VAL A 444 -3.13 8.28 -5.88
CA VAL A 444 -3.63 7.05 -5.27
C VAL A 444 -2.49 6.03 -5.24
N TYR A 445 -1.85 5.88 -4.09
CA TYR A 445 -0.66 5.06 -3.89
C TYR A 445 -0.84 4.10 -2.71
N PRO A 446 -0.38 2.84 -2.82
CA PRO A 446 -0.53 1.86 -1.76
C PRO A 446 0.39 2.15 -0.57
N TYR A 447 -0.07 1.79 0.61
CA TYR A 447 0.75 1.71 1.82
C TYR A 447 0.31 0.50 2.64
N ILE A 448 1.15 0.10 3.60
CA ILE A 448 0.87 -0.94 4.58
C ILE A 448 0.58 -0.26 5.90
N THR A 449 -0.46 -0.69 6.59
CA THR A 449 -0.75 -0.30 7.98
C THR A 449 -0.49 -1.49 8.89
N PHE A 450 0.29 -1.23 9.93
CA PHE A 450 0.41 -2.06 11.12
C PHE A 450 -0.48 -1.43 12.19
N ASP A 451 -1.57 -2.08 12.55
CA ASP A 451 -2.53 -1.66 13.58
C ASP A 451 -2.82 -2.88 14.46
N VAL A 452 -1.89 -3.14 15.36
CA VAL A 452 -1.79 -4.41 16.07
C VAL A 452 -2.33 -4.24 17.48
N ASP A 453 -3.37 -5.00 17.82
CA ASP A 453 -3.83 -5.16 19.20
C ASP A 453 -3.02 -6.26 19.90
N PHE A 454 -2.21 -5.90 20.89
CA PHE A 454 -1.38 -6.86 21.60
C PHE A 454 -2.18 -7.81 22.49
N ALA A 455 -3.48 -7.59 22.71
CA ALA A 455 -4.35 -8.53 23.42
C ALA A 455 -4.61 -9.82 22.62
N THR A 456 -4.68 -9.69 21.30
CA THR A 456 -5.12 -10.74 20.36
C THR A 456 -4.04 -11.12 19.35
N CYS A 457 -2.92 -10.40 19.34
CA CYS A 457 -1.83 -10.60 18.40
C CYS A 457 -1.25 -12.02 18.39
N GLY A 458 -1.17 -12.60 17.21
CA GLY A 458 -0.45 -13.84 16.91
C GLY A 458 0.60 -13.63 15.82
N ALA A 459 0.60 -14.52 14.82
CA ALA A 459 1.35 -14.27 13.60
C ALA A 459 0.40 -13.62 12.60
N GLU A 460 0.58 -12.32 12.39
CA GLU A 460 -0.26 -11.48 11.55
C GLU A 460 0.45 -11.24 10.21
N PRO A 461 0.18 -12.06 9.17
CA PRO A 461 0.68 -11.79 7.84
C PRO A 461 0.02 -10.54 7.24
N LEU A 462 0.65 -9.93 6.25
CA LEU A 462 -0.01 -8.93 5.41
C LEU A 462 -1.26 -9.52 4.75
N MET A 463 -2.42 -8.98 5.10
CA MET A 463 -3.71 -9.34 4.54
C MET A 463 -4.15 -8.32 3.49
N PHE A 464 -4.90 -8.81 2.50
CA PHE A 464 -5.46 -8.03 1.41
C PHE A 464 -6.99 -8.10 1.52
N GLY A 465 -7.67 -6.97 1.38
CA GLY A 465 -9.15 -6.92 1.43
C GLY A 465 -9.75 -6.92 2.83
N GLU A 466 -8.94 -7.16 3.87
CA GLU A 466 -9.39 -7.27 5.26
C GLU A 466 -9.04 -5.98 6.03
N PRO A 467 -10.02 -5.09 6.32
CA PRO A 467 -9.76 -3.78 6.93
C PRO A 467 -9.43 -3.90 8.42
N ASP A 468 -9.87 -4.99 9.05
CA ASP A 468 -9.69 -5.26 10.47
C ASP A 468 -8.44 -6.13 10.71
N ALA A 469 -7.77 -6.56 9.65
CA ALA A 469 -6.50 -7.26 9.78
C ALA A 469 -5.44 -6.32 10.37
N MET A 470 -4.66 -6.84 11.32
CA MET A 470 -3.64 -6.07 12.03
C MET A 470 -2.49 -5.63 11.14
N VAL A 471 -2.20 -6.38 10.09
CA VAL A 471 -1.24 -6.00 9.04
C VAL A 471 -1.99 -6.02 7.74
N ARG A 472 -2.25 -4.84 7.19
CA ARG A 472 -3.15 -4.67 6.04
C ARG A 472 -2.65 -3.62 5.09
N THR A 473 -3.29 -3.53 3.94
CA THR A 473 -2.96 -2.59 2.88
C THR A 473 -3.99 -1.45 2.83
N GLY A 474 -3.53 -0.23 2.60
CA GLY A 474 -4.37 0.94 2.37
C GLY A 474 -3.96 1.70 1.10
N TYR A 475 -4.75 2.71 0.74
CA TYR A 475 -4.45 3.65 -0.35
C TYR A 475 -4.64 5.09 0.08
N THR A 476 -3.81 5.99 -0.43
CA THR A 476 -4.09 7.43 -0.40
C THR A 476 -5.26 7.77 -1.32
N THR A 477 -5.90 8.91 -1.11
CA THR A 477 -7.12 9.29 -1.82
C THR A 477 -6.88 10.42 -2.83
N THR A 478 -7.78 10.55 -3.80
CA THR A 478 -7.71 11.62 -4.81
C THR A 478 -8.02 13.01 -4.24
N THR A 479 -8.60 13.11 -3.04
CA THR A 479 -9.01 14.39 -2.43
C THR A 479 -8.11 14.82 -1.28
N GLY A 480 -7.11 14.01 -0.93
CA GLY A 480 -6.20 14.25 0.20
C GLY A 480 -5.10 15.25 -0.08
N THR A 481 -4.48 15.74 1.00
CA THR A 481 -3.17 16.39 0.96
C THR A 481 -2.08 15.35 0.67
N ALA A 482 -0.84 15.81 0.47
CA ALA A 482 0.30 14.91 0.44
C ALA A 482 0.34 14.06 1.73
N PHE A 483 0.78 12.81 1.58
CA PHE A 483 0.90 11.84 2.67
C PHE A 483 2.38 11.53 2.86
N SER A 484 2.94 11.88 4.01
CA SER A 484 4.37 11.77 4.30
C SER A 484 4.66 10.70 5.34
N PHE A 485 5.78 10.01 5.17
CA PHE A 485 6.35 9.09 6.14
C PHE A 485 7.55 9.74 6.83
N ASP A 486 7.80 9.38 8.08
CA ASP A 486 8.82 10.05 8.90
C ASP A 486 10.26 9.62 8.59
N HIS A 487 10.44 8.41 8.05
CA HIS A 487 11.74 7.76 7.94
C HIS A 487 11.94 7.05 6.61
N GLN A 488 13.18 6.97 6.17
CA GLN A 488 13.61 6.28 4.95
C GLN A 488 14.64 5.18 5.27
N SER A 489 14.57 4.04 4.58
CA SER A 489 15.60 3.01 4.62
C SER A 489 16.82 3.46 3.82
N ASN A 490 17.95 3.69 4.48
CA ASN A 490 19.22 4.00 3.80
C ASN A 490 19.69 2.86 2.89
#